data_AF-A0A1T4MR17-F1
#
_entry.id   AF-A0A1T4MR17-F1
#
_cell.length_a   1.000
_cell.length_b   1.000
_cell.length_c   1.000
_cell.angle_alpha   90.00
_cell.angle_beta   90.00
_cell.angle_gamma   90.00
#
_symmetry.space_group_name_H-M   'P 1'
#
loop_
_entity.id
_entity.type
_entity.pdbx_description
1 polymer ?
#
loop_
_entity_poly.entity_id
_entity_poly.type
_entity_poly.pdbx_seq_one_letter_code
_entity_poly.pdbx_strand_id
1 'polypeptide(L)'
;MNLLFCLENIVRLVVFFMKIAIIDGQGGGIGKRLIEKIRKATPDSLEIIALGTNSIATFGMMKAGASKGATGENSIVVQANKVDVIMGPIAILIANSIMGEITPQIAYAIGNSEALKILIPVNKCRTKIPGIQNKTMNQLLDDAIEELLIYYNTNNPEKN
;
A
#
# COMPACT_ATOMS: atom_id res chain seq x y z
N MET A 1 23.49 24.78 22.49
CA MET A 1 22.53 24.07 21.64
C MET A 1 22.21 24.98 20.48
N ASN A 2 22.84 24.75 19.32
CA ASN A 2 22.85 25.71 18.21
C ASN A 2 21.47 25.84 17.56
N LEU A 3 21.07 27.07 17.23
CA LEU A 3 19.84 27.40 16.50
C LEU A 3 19.73 26.62 15.18
N LEU A 4 20.88 26.31 14.55
CA LEU A 4 21.00 25.48 13.34
C LEU A 4 20.53 24.03 13.57
N PHE A 5 20.82 23.44 14.74
CA PHE A 5 20.38 22.08 15.10
C PHE A 5 18.87 22.04 15.39
N CYS A 6 18.30 23.16 15.87
CA CYS A 6 16.87 23.30 16.06
C CYS A 6 16.15 23.48 14.71
N LEU A 7 16.74 24.25 13.79
CA LEU A 7 16.24 24.41 12.41
C LEU A 7 16.29 23.10 11.61
N GLU A 8 17.38 22.32 11.69
CA GLU A 8 17.43 20.98 11.06
C GLU A 8 16.34 20.04 11.61
N ASN A 9 16.03 20.10 12.90
CA ASN A 9 14.94 19.32 13.50
C ASN A 9 13.54 19.86 13.17
N ILE A 10 13.39 21.18 12.98
CA ILE A 10 12.12 21.81 12.58
C ILE A 10 11.82 21.52 11.10
N VAL A 11 12.81 21.57 10.21
CA VAL A 11 12.65 21.19 8.79
C VAL A 11 12.32 19.70 8.66
N ARG A 12 12.94 18.85 9.49
CA ARG A 12 12.58 17.42 9.58
C ARG A 12 11.16 17.18 10.13
N LEU A 13 10.56 18.17 10.80
CA LEU A 13 9.19 18.12 11.33
C LEU A 13 8.12 18.45 10.27
N VAL A 14 8.49 19.05 9.14
CA VAL A 14 7.59 19.38 8.01
C VAL A 14 7.75 18.37 6.86
N VAL A 15 8.17 17.13 7.17
CA VAL A 15 8.10 16.04 6.19
C VAL A 15 6.64 15.66 6.06
N PHE A 16 6.05 15.89 4.88
CA PHE A 16 4.72 15.35 4.55
C PHE A 16 4.74 13.84 4.80
N PHE A 17 4.04 13.39 5.84
CA PHE A 17 3.88 11.97 6.11
C PHE A 17 2.98 11.37 5.04
N MET A 18 3.60 10.74 4.04
CA MET A 18 2.86 9.95 3.05
C MET A 18 2.23 8.73 3.73
N LYS A 19 0.92 8.59 3.52
CA LYS A 19 0.08 7.50 4.03
C LYS A 19 -0.17 6.50 2.92
N ILE A 20 0.11 5.24 3.22
CA ILE A 20 -0.02 4.14 2.28
C ILE A 20 -0.99 3.12 2.85
N ALA A 21 -2.08 2.85 2.14
CA ALA A 21 -2.91 1.68 2.43
C ALA A 21 -2.35 0.46 1.70
N ILE A 22 -2.05 -0.60 2.44
CA ILE A 22 -1.80 -1.92 1.86
C ILE A 22 -3.05 -2.76 2.08
N ILE A 23 -3.73 -3.12 0.98
CA ILE A 23 -4.96 -3.89 0.99
C ILE A 23 -4.66 -5.31 0.53
N ASP A 24 -5.03 -6.31 1.33
CA ASP A 24 -4.89 -7.72 0.96
C ASP A 24 -6.02 -8.56 1.57
N GLY A 25 -6.26 -9.71 0.94
CA GLY A 25 -7.22 -10.70 1.41
C GLY A 25 -6.56 -12.01 1.79
N GLN A 26 -7.25 -13.13 1.57
CA GLN A 26 -6.82 -14.51 1.84
C GLN A 26 -5.33 -14.69 2.24
N GLY A 27 -5.08 -14.86 3.54
CA GLY A 27 -3.75 -15.11 4.12
C GLY A 27 -2.77 -13.93 4.19
N GLY A 28 -3.05 -12.79 3.54
CA GLY A 28 -2.26 -11.55 3.60
C GLY A 28 -0.85 -11.64 2.99
N GLY A 29 -0.59 -12.66 2.17
CA GLY A 29 0.75 -13.01 1.72
C GLY A 29 1.42 -11.96 0.83
N ILE A 30 0.65 -11.24 0.00
CA ILE A 30 1.20 -10.22 -0.90
C ILE A 30 1.42 -8.93 -0.11
N GLY A 31 0.43 -8.51 0.67
CA GLY A 31 0.49 -7.34 1.52
C GLY A 31 1.63 -7.42 2.52
N LYS A 32 1.81 -8.58 3.18
CA LYS A 32 2.95 -8.83 4.08
C LYS A 32 4.29 -8.55 3.39
N ARG A 33 4.49 -9.09 2.19
CA ARG A 33 5.76 -8.97 1.45
C ARG A 33 6.00 -7.56 0.92
N LEU A 34 4.94 -6.84 0.53
CA LEU A 34 5.02 -5.42 0.20
C LEU A 34 5.55 -4.64 1.40
N ILE A 35 4.95 -4.81 2.58
CA ILE A 35 5.34 -4.08 3.79
C ILE A 35 6.79 -4.38 4.17
N GLU A 36 7.19 -5.66 4.16
CA GLU A 36 8.59 -6.06 4.44
C GLU A 36 9.58 -5.39 3.48
N LYS A 37 9.24 -5.26 2.20
CA LYS A 37 10.10 -4.59 1.21
C LYS A 37 10.10 -3.08 1.40
N ILE A 38 8.95 -2.45 1.64
CA ILE A 38 8.86 -1.01 1.93
C ILE A 38 9.73 -0.66 3.14
N ARG A 39 9.64 -1.43 4.23
CA ARG A 39 10.44 -1.18 5.44
C ARG A 39 11.93 -1.38 5.24
N LYS A 40 12.34 -2.28 4.33
CA LYS A 40 13.76 -2.42 3.94
C LYS A 40 14.25 -1.25 3.09
N ALA A 41 13.42 -0.72 2.20
CA ALA A 41 13.78 0.40 1.33
C ALA A 41 13.70 1.76 2.03
N THR A 42 12.73 1.93 2.94
CA THR A 42 12.38 3.21 3.58
C THR A 42 11.90 2.99 5.02
N PRO A 43 12.81 2.80 5.99
CA PRO A 43 12.44 2.36 7.34
C PRO A 43 11.46 3.29 8.08
N ASP A 44 11.64 4.61 8.01
CA ASP A 44 11.02 5.55 8.98
C ASP A 44 10.23 6.73 8.36
N SER A 45 10.03 6.75 7.04
CA SER A 45 9.41 7.91 6.35
C SER A 45 7.93 7.77 5.98
N LEU A 46 7.35 6.57 6.12
CA LEU A 46 6.04 6.24 5.57
C LEU A 46 5.10 5.67 6.63
N GLU A 47 3.88 6.22 6.70
CA GLU A 47 2.79 5.66 7.51
C GLU A 47 2.07 4.58 6.70
N ILE A 48 2.43 3.32 6.96
CA ILE A 48 1.79 2.14 6.35
C ILE A 48 0.56 1.74 7.16
N ILE A 49 -0.61 1.66 6.52
CA ILE A 49 -1.88 1.22 7.08
C ILE A 49 -2.25 -0.13 6.45
N ALA A 50 -2.23 -1.19 7.25
CA ALA A 50 -2.64 -2.53 6.83
C ALA A 50 -4.17 -2.65 6.86
N LEU A 51 -4.79 -2.85 5.69
CA LEU A 51 -6.23 -2.99 5.55
C LEU A 51 -6.54 -4.39 5.03
N GLY A 52 -6.74 -5.34 5.93
CA GLY A 52 -7.11 -6.70 5.52
C GLY A 52 -8.62 -6.80 5.30
N THR A 53 -9.05 -7.51 4.27
CA THR A 53 -10.46 -7.92 4.12
C THR A 53 -10.90 -8.87 5.24
N ASN A 54 -9.94 -9.60 5.83
CA ASN A 54 -10.11 -10.47 6.98
C ASN A 54 -9.01 -10.24 8.04
N SER A 55 -9.21 -10.78 9.24
CA SER A 55 -8.35 -10.56 10.39
C SER A 55 -6.97 -11.21 10.23
N ILE A 56 -6.88 -12.34 9.55
CA ILE A 56 -5.62 -13.06 9.28
C ILE A 56 -4.71 -12.21 8.39
N ALA A 57 -5.26 -11.66 7.31
CA ALA A 57 -4.53 -10.79 6.39
C ALA A 57 -4.00 -9.54 7.11
N THR A 58 -4.88 -8.90 7.90
CA THR A 58 -4.53 -7.74 8.71
C THR A 58 -3.40 -8.06 9.68
N PHE A 59 -3.51 -9.17 10.41
CA PHE A 59 -2.49 -9.60 11.38
C PHE A 59 -1.15 -9.88 10.71
N GLY A 60 -1.15 -10.58 9.57
CA GLY A 60 0.07 -10.87 8.81
C GLY A 60 0.80 -9.60 8.37
N MET A 61 0.05 -8.60 7.89
CA MET A 61 0.58 -7.30 7.51
C MET A 61 1.09 -6.50 8.71
N MET A 62 0.38 -6.52 9.85
CA MET A 62 0.85 -5.87 11.08
C MET A 62 2.17 -6.46 11.56
N LYS A 63 2.33 -7.79 11.52
CA LYS A 63 3.58 -8.47 11.88
C LYS A 63 4.75 -8.14 10.96
N ALA A 64 4.48 -7.72 9.72
CA ALA A 64 5.50 -7.25 8.79
C ALA A 64 5.97 -5.80 9.05
N GLY A 65 5.35 -5.07 9.98
CA GLY A 65 5.77 -3.70 10.34
C GLY A 65 4.86 -2.60 9.79
N ALA A 66 3.58 -2.90 9.55
CA ALA A 66 2.58 -1.86 9.34
C ALA A 66 2.47 -0.97 10.61
N SER A 67 2.21 0.31 10.42
CA SER A 67 2.08 1.28 11.52
C SER A 67 0.72 1.18 12.20
N LYS A 68 -0.33 0.94 11.42
CA LYS A 68 -1.73 0.77 11.87
C LYS A 68 -2.38 -0.37 11.10
N GLY A 69 -3.41 -0.97 11.68
CA GLY A 69 -4.14 -2.07 11.05
C GLY A 69 -5.63 -2.01 11.33
N ALA A 70 -6.44 -2.28 10.31
CA ALA A 70 -7.88 -2.42 10.43
C ALA A 70 -8.39 -3.51 9.49
N THR A 71 -9.53 -4.11 9.83
CA THR A 71 -10.11 -5.24 9.11
C THR A 71 -11.51 -4.90 8.58
N GLY A 72 -11.85 -5.44 7.42
CA GLY A 72 -13.22 -5.48 6.89
C GLY A 72 -13.57 -4.34 5.95
N GLU A 73 -14.75 -4.47 5.32
CA GLU A 73 -15.24 -3.59 4.27
C GLU A 73 -15.22 -2.11 4.65
N ASN A 74 -15.87 -1.74 5.76
CA ASN A 74 -15.98 -0.33 6.12
C ASN A 74 -14.62 0.31 6.42
N SER A 75 -13.70 -0.45 7.03
CA SER A 75 -12.32 0.00 7.25
C SER A 75 -11.63 0.37 5.95
N ILE A 76 -11.80 -0.44 4.90
CA ILE A 76 -11.25 -0.19 3.58
C ILE A 76 -11.94 1.00 2.90
N VAL A 77 -13.28 1.03 2.93
CA VAL A 77 -14.08 2.09 2.32
C VAL A 77 -13.74 3.48 2.89
N VAL A 78 -13.63 3.59 4.21
CA VAL A 78 -13.31 4.85 4.90
C VAL A 78 -11.87 5.29 4.62
N GLN A 79 -10.93 4.35 4.56
CA GLN A 79 -9.50 4.66 4.41
C GLN A 79 -9.08 4.91 2.97
N ALA A 80 -9.80 4.40 1.97
CA ALA A 80 -9.45 4.57 0.56
C ALA A 80 -9.28 6.05 0.16
N ASN A 81 -10.05 6.96 0.76
CA ASN A 81 -9.98 8.41 0.49
C ASN A 81 -9.13 9.21 1.51
N LYS A 82 -8.36 8.53 2.37
CA LYS A 82 -7.57 9.15 3.46
C LYS A 82 -6.08 8.83 3.38
N VAL A 83 -5.65 8.25 2.26
CA VAL A 83 -4.29 7.83 1.98
C VAL A 83 -3.84 8.39 0.64
N ASP A 84 -2.54 8.54 0.47
CA ASP A 84 -1.93 9.06 -0.76
C ASP A 84 -1.72 7.94 -1.79
N VAL A 85 -1.44 6.72 -1.29
CA VAL A 85 -1.19 5.54 -2.12
C VAL A 85 -1.98 4.34 -1.60
N ILE A 86 -2.54 3.56 -2.52
CA ILE A 86 -3.14 2.25 -2.28
C ILE A 86 -2.31 1.21 -3.02
N MET A 87 -1.87 0.17 -2.32
CA MET A 87 -1.16 -0.97 -2.91
C MET A 87 -1.80 -2.29 -2.54
N GLY A 88 -1.69 -3.29 -3.41
CA GLY A 88 -2.22 -4.62 -3.18
C GLY A 88 -2.31 -5.45 -4.46
N PRO A 89 -2.81 -6.69 -4.40
CA PRO A 89 -3.10 -7.45 -5.62
C PRO A 89 -4.21 -6.74 -6.42
N ILE A 90 -4.16 -6.81 -7.75
CA ILE A 90 -5.18 -6.20 -8.61
C ILE A 90 -6.62 -6.66 -8.29
N ALA A 91 -6.76 -7.85 -7.69
CA ALA A 91 -8.04 -8.37 -7.23
C ALA A 91 -8.81 -7.41 -6.30
N ILE A 92 -8.14 -6.50 -5.58
CA ILE A 92 -8.83 -5.53 -4.71
C ILE A 92 -9.78 -4.59 -5.49
N LEU A 93 -9.60 -4.44 -6.80
CA LEU A 93 -10.49 -3.69 -7.69
C LEU A 93 -11.58 -4.53 -8.36
N ILE A 94 -11.56 -5.84 -8.17
CA ILE A 94 -12.49 -6.76 -8.84
C ILE A 94 -13.58 -7.13 -7.83
N ALA A 95 -14.78 -6.59 -8.03
CA ALA A 95 -15.92 -6.89 -7.18
C ALA A 95 -16.20 -8.41 -7.13
N ASN A 96 -16.55 -8.89 -5.93
CA ASN A 96 -16.78 -10.29 -5.58
C ASN A 96 -15.57 -11.22 -5.79
N SER A 97 -14.37 -10.66 -5.95
CA SER A 97 -13.14 -11.46 -6.01
C SER A 97 -12.71 -11.94 -4.63
N ILE A 98 -11.65 -12.76 -4.60
CA ILE A 98 -11.11 -13.35 -3.35
C ILE A 98 -12.24 -14.05 -2.56
N MET A 99 -12.98 -14.94 -3.23
CA MET A 99 -14.11 -15.68 -2.63
C MET A 99 -15.19 -14.77 -1.98
N GLY A 100 -15.35 -13.53 -2.48
CA GLY A 100 -16.32 -12.57 -1.97
C GLY A 100 -15.80 -11.63 -0.88
N GLU A 101 -14.51 -11.72 -0.50
CA GLU A 101 -13.90 -10.79 0.45
C GLU A 101 -13.83 -9.35 -0.09
N ILE A 102 -13.69 -9.19 -1.42
CA ILE A 102 -13.78 -7.89 -2.09
C ILE A 102 -15.22 -7.65 -2.48
N THR A 103 -15.90 -6.81 -1.74
CA THR A 103 -17.28 -6.42 -2.05
C THR A 103 -17.32 -5.37 -3.16
N PRO A 104 -18.48 -5.16 -3.82
CA PRO A 104 -18.65 -4.05 -4.75
C PRO A 104 -18.34 -2.68 -4.13
N GLN A 105 -18.61 -2.49 -2.84
CA GLN A 105 -18.36 -1.24 -2.13
C GLN A 105 -16.86 -1.02 -1.91
N ILE A 106 -16.10 -2.07 -1.56
CA ILE A 106 -14.63 -2.00 -1.51
C ILE A 106 -14.07 -1.61 -2.88
N ALA A 107 -14.45 -2.34 -3.94
CA ALA A 107 -13.94 -2.10 -5.28
C ALA A 107 -14.26 -0.67 -5.76
N TYR A 108 -15.47 -0.19 -5.50
CA TYR A 108 -15.88 1.19 -5.78
C TYR A 108 -15.05 2.21 -5.00
N ALA A 109 -14.91 2.05 -3.68
CA ALA A 109 -14.17 3.01 -2.85
C ALA A 109 -12.69 3.11 -3.26
N ILE A 110 -12.04 1.98 -3.58
CA ILE A 110 -10.66 1.97 -4.07
C ILE A 110 -10.58 2.60 -5.47
N GLY A 111 -11.47 2.21 -6.39
CA GLY A 111 -11.48 2.72 -7.77
C GLY A 111 -11.76 4.21 -7.88
N ASN A 112 -12.68 4.73 -7.05
CA ASN A 112 -13.11 6.13 -7.02
C ASN A 112 -12.17 7.04 -6.23
N SER A 113 -11.25 6.50 -5.43
CA SER A 113 -10.30 7.30 -4.66
C SER A 113 -9.38 8.13 -5.56
N GLU A 114 -8.87 9.26 -5.06
CA GLU A 114 -7.83 10.05 -5.75
C GLU A 114 -6.41 9.49 -5.50
N ALA A 115 -6.25 8.56 -4.54
CA ALA A 115 -4.97 7.95 -4.23
C ALA A 115 -4.35 7.26 -5.45
N LEU A 116 -3.02 7.29 -5.55
CA LEU A 116 -2.28 6.49 -6.54
C LEU A 116 -2.50 5.01 -6.25
N LYS A 117 -2.85 4.21 -7.26
CA LYS A 117 -2.97 2.75 -7.12
C LYS A 117 -1.74 2.07 -7.73
N ILE A 118 -0.97 1.36 -6.91
CA ILE A 118 0.14 0.50 -7.36
C ILE A 118 -0.28 -0.95 -7.15
N LEU A 119 -0.64 -1.64 -8.23
CA LEU A 119 -1.32 -2.93 -8.16
C LEU A 119 -0.44 -4.06 -8.68
N ILE A 120 -0.39 -5.15 -7.93
CA ILE A 120 0.34 -6.35 -8.34
C ILE A 120 -0.54 -7.15 -9.31
N PRO A 121 -0.14 -7.33 -10.58
CA PRO A 121 -0.96 -7.96 -11.61
C PRO A 121 -0.93 -9.49 -11.48
N VAL A 122 -1.38 -10.00 -10.34
CA VAL A 122 -1.51 -11.44 -10.11
C VAL A 122 -2.70 -11.99 -10.88
N ASN A 123 -2.44 -12.91 -11.82
CA ASN A 123 -3.47 -13.57 -12.61
C ASN A 123 -4.29 -14.53 -11.74
N LYS A 124 -5.30 -13.99 -11.06
CA LYS A 124 -6.30 -14.72 -10.30
C LYS A 124 -7.70 -14.18 -10.68
N CYS A 125 -8.77 -14.87 -10.29
CA CYS A 125 -10.16 -14.38 -10.50
C CYS A 125 -10.61 -14.26 -11.97
N ARG A 126 -10.25 -15.23 -12.83
CA ARG A 126 -10.63 -15.27 -14.27
C ARG A 126 -10.35 -13.97 -15.04
N THR A 127 -9.39 -13.18 -14.57
CA THR A 127 -9.01 -11.90 -15.16
C THR A 127 -7.67 -12.06 -15.86
N LYS A 128 -7.57 -11.55 -17.09
CA LYS A 128 -6.33 -11.51 -17.87
C LYS A 128 -6.06 -10.06 -18.24
N ILE A 129 -4.84 -9.60 -17.99
CA ILE A 129 -4.38 -8.29 -18.44
C ILE A 129 -3.41 -8.53 -19.61
N PRO A 130 -3.72 -8.09 -20.83
CA PRO A 130 -2.78 -8.19 -21.95
C PRO A 130 -1.55 -7.30 -21.71
N GLY A 131 -0.40 -7.69 -22.25
CA GLY A 131 0.83 -6.90 -22.18
C GLY A 131 1.66 -7.04 -20.89
N ILE A 132 1.23 -7.83 -19.91
CA ILE A 132 2.07 -8.12 -18.73
C ILE A 132 3.25 -9.01 -19.14
N GLN A 133 4.47 -8.63 -18.72
CA GLN A 133 5.66 -9.47 -18.85
C GLN A 133 5.62 -10.65 -17.89
N ASN A 134 6.20 -11.79 -18.28
CA ASN A 134 6.29 -12.96 -17.41
C ASN A 134 7.37 -12.76 -16.33
N LYS A 135 7.01 -12.07 -15.25
CA LYS A 135 7.87 -11.79 -14.09
C LYS A 135 7.53 -12.70 -12.92
N THR A 136 8.54 -13.05 -12.12
CA THR A 136 8.34 -13.74 -10.85
C THR A 136 7.61 -12.83 -9.86
N MET A 137 6.96 -13.41 -8.85
CA MET A 137 6.31 -12.64 -7.78
C MET A 137 7.26 -11.65 -7.09
N ASN A 138 8.53 -12.01 -6.92
CA ASN A 138 9.52 -11.09 -6.32
C ASN A 138 9.77 -9.88 -7.20
N GLN A 139 9.97 -10.08 -8.51
CA GLN A 139 10.19 -9.00 -9.46
C GLN A 139 8.97 -8.07 -9.56
N LEU A 140 7.74 -8.61 -9.55
CA LEU A 140 6.54 -7.78 -9.54
C LEU A 140 6.43 -6.92 -8.27
N LEU A 141 6.85 -7.45 -7.13
CA LEU A 141 6.91 -6.68 -5.89
C LEU A 141 8.02 -5.62 -5.95
N ASP A 142 9.18 -5.93 -6.53
CA ASP A 142 10.27 -4.98 -6.73
C ASP A 142 9.83 -3.80 -7.62
N ASP A 143 9.18 -4.08 -8.75
CA ASP A 143 8.60 -3.05 -9.62
C ASP A 143 7.63 -2.14 -8.85
N ALA A 144 6.77 -2.72 -7.99
CA ALA A 144 5.81 -1.96 -7.20
C ALA A 144 6.48 -1.06 -6.14
N ILE A 145 7.61 -1.49 -5.58
CA ILE A 145 8.41 -0.64 -4.68
C ILE A 145 9.08 0.49 -5.46
N GLU A 146 9.59 0.21 -6.66
CA GLU A 146 10.19 1.23 -7.53
C GLU A 146 9.19 2.34 -7.86
N GLU A 147 7.97 1.99 -8.29
CA GLU A 147 6.90 2.96 -8.54
C GLU A 147 6.56 3.80 -7.29
N LEU A 148 6.52 3.17 -6.11
CA LEU A 148 6.29 3.87 -4.85
C LEU A 148 7.40 4.88 -4.55
N LEU A 149 8.66 4.49 -4.77
CA LEU A 149 9.82 5.35 -4.52
C LEU A 149 9.88 6.52 -5.50
N ILE A 150 9.55 6.29 -6.78
CA ILE A 150 9.41 7.35 -7.78
C ILE A 150 8.39 8.37 -7.30
N TYR A 151 7.17 7.92 -6.97
CA TYR A 151 6.11 8.81 -6.48
C TYR A 151 6.51 9.54 -5.19
N TYR A 152 7.15 8.85 -4.25
CA TYR A 152 7.63 9.45 -3.01
C TYR A 152 8.66 10.56 -3.26
N ASN A 153 9.64 10.34 -4.14
CA ASN A 153 10.69 11.31 -4.45
C ASN A 153 10.15 12.52 -5.24
N THR A 154 9.22 12.30 -6.18
CA THR A 154 8.58 13.41 -6.92
C THR A 154 7.79 14.34 -6.00
N ASN A 155 7.15 13.80 -4.96
CA ASN A 155 6.36 14.58 -4.01
C ASN A 155 7.13 15.04 -2.77
N ASN A 156 8.42 14.72 -2.66
CA ASN A 156 9.32 15.16 -1.57
C ASN A 156 10.71 15.56 -2.13
N PRO A 157 10.80 16.63 -2.94
CA PRO A 157 12.02 16.98 -3.67
C PRO A 157 13.19 17.46 -2.79
N GLU A 158 12.97 17.83 -1.52
CA GLU A 158 14.01 18.32 -0.61
C GLU A 158 15.03 17.25 -0.13
N LYS A 159 14.90 15.99 -0.61
CA LYS A 159 15.80 14.88 -0.24
C LYS A 159 16.80 14.45 -1.32
N ASN A 160 16.86 15.16 -2.46
CA ASN A 160 17.85 14.93 -3.52
C ASN A 160 19.00 15.95 -3.46
#